data_AF-A0A517VHR9-F1
#
_entry.id   AF-A0A517VHR9-F1
#
_cell.length_a   1.000
_cell.length_b   1.000
_cell.length_c   1.000
_cell.angle_alpha   90.00
_cell.angle_beta   90.00
_cell.angle_gamma   90.00
#
_symmetry.space_group_name_H-M   'P 1'
#
loop_
_entity.id
_entity.type
_entity.pdbx_description
1 polymer ?
#
loop_
_entity_poly.entity_id
_entity_poly.type
_entity_poly.pdbx_seq_one_letter_code
_entity_poly.pdbx_strand_id
1 'polypeptide(L)'
;MGIDLLDLVFRVEKRFEIKIPRDAMHLLLHEGNTADPPDNLWTDICVGDFVGLIETLVAEQYPEAAVDVFAGVRLDIMDCLQVEEQEVTLDAWLGRDLGME
;
A
#
# COMPACT_ATOMS: atom_id res chain seq x y z
N MET A 1 14.22 -4.53 0.44
CA MET A 1 12.97 -4.44 1.21
C MET A 1 13.12 -3.54 2.41
N GLY A 2 13.04 -2.23 2.22
CA GLY A 2 13.32 -1.36 3.38
C GLY A 2 12.88 0.09 3.31
N ILE A 3 13.12 0.81 2.22
CA ILE A 3 12.84 2.26 2.20
C ILE A 3 11.49 2.52 1.55
N ASP A 4 11.22 1.93 0.39
CA ASP A 4 10.04 2.26 -0.42
C ASP A 4 8.71 1.95 0.29
N LEU A 5 8.58 0.75 0.86
CA LEU A 5 7.37 0.38 1.61
C LEU A 5 7.19 1.23 2.87
N LEU A 6 8.28 1.50 3.61
CA LEU A 6 8.20 2.34 4.81
C LEU A 6 7.84 3.78 4.48
N ASP A 7 8.39 4.32 3.39
CA ASP A 7 8.10 5.66 2.89
C ASP A 7 6.65 5.75 2.40
N LEU A 8 6.17 4.75 1.66
CA LEU A 8 4.78 4.66 1.22
C LEU A 8 3.81 4.64 2.41
N VAL A 9 4.08 3.77 3.40
CA VAL A 9 3.30 3.68 4.64
C VAL A 9 3.27 5.03 5.36
N PHE A 10 4.41 5.71 5.48
CA PHE A 10 4.48 7.01 6.14
C PHE A 10 3.70 8.10 5.38
N ARG A 11 3.79 8.12 4.04
CA ARG A 11 3.04 9.08 3.21
C ARG A 11 1.53 8.88 3.35
N VAL A 12 1.07 7.64 3.30
CA VAL A 12 -0.33 7.29 3.45
C VAL A 12 -0.85 7.64 4.85
N GLU A 13 -0.10 7.33 5.92
CA GLU A 13 -0.45 7.78 7.28
C GLU A 13 -0.62 9.30 7.34
N LYS A 14 0.27 10.05 6.68
CA LYS A 14 0.22 11.51 6.66
C LYS A 14 -0.94 12.05 5.83
N ARG A 15 -1.22 11.45 4.68
CA ARG A 15 -2.27 11.88 3.75
C ARG A 15 -3.66 11.72 4.36
N PHE A 16 -3.92 10.57 4.96
CA PHE A 16 -5.24 10.25 5.51
C PHE A 16 -5.36 10.53 7.00
N GLU A 17 -4.31 11.07 7.61
CA GLU A 17 -4.19 11.33 9.05
C GLU A 17 -4.40 10.08 9.93
N ILE A 18 -4.31 8.87 9.36
CA ILE A 18 -4.49 7.61 10.07
C ILE A 18 -3.22 7.13 10.77
N LYS A 19 -3.39 6.17 11.67
CA LYS A 19 -2.33 5.30 12.16
C LYS A 19 -2.51 3.88 11.68
N ILE A 20 -1.44 3.30 11.13
CA ILE A 20 -1.38 1.91 10.71
C ILE A 20 -0.78 1.10 11.86
N PRO A 21 -1.57 0.27 12.58
CA PRO A 21 -1.06 -0.56 13.64
C PRO A 21 0.00 -1.54 13.11
N ARG A 22 1.04 -1.77 13.91
CA ARG A 22 2.11 -2.72 13.55
C ARG A 22 1.54 -4.12 13.24
N ASP A 23 0.57 -4.58 14.00
CA ASP A 23 -0.04 -5.90 13.81
C ASP A 23 -0.80 -5.99 12.48
N ALA A 24 -1.47 -4.90 12.06
CA ALA A 24 -2.14 -4.84 10.77
C ALA A 24 -1.14 -4.87 9.60
N MET A 25 0.00 -4.19 9.75
CA MET A 25 1.09 -4.26 8.76
C MET A 25 1.71 -5.67 8.69
N HIS A 26 1.92 -6.32 9.84
CA HIS A 26 2.39 -7.70 9.87
C HIS A 26 1.40 -8.64 9.19
N LEU A 27 0.10 -8.47 9.44
CA LEU A 27 -0.93 -9.27 8.80
C LEU A 27 -0.88 -9.10 7.27
N LEU A 28 -0.86 -7.87 6.77
CA LEU A 28 -0.76 -7.57 5.34
C LEU A 28 0.47 -8.24 4.70
N LEU A 29 1.63 -8.16 5.36
CA LEU A 29 2.86 -8.78 4.86
C LEU A 29 2.79 -10.32 4.81
N HIS A 30 2.10 -10.93 5.79
CA HIS A 30 1.91 -12.38 5.85
C HIS A 30 0.83 -12.89 4.89
N GLU A 31 -0.21 -12.08 4.63
CA GLU A 31 -1.30 -12.39 3.70
C GLU A 31 -0.97 -12.08 2.24
N GLY A 32 0.08 -11.28 1.99
CA GLY A 32 0.64 -11.07 0.67
C GLY A 32 1.06 -12.38 -0.01
N ASN A 33 1.44 -12.28 -1.29
CA ASN A 33 1.87 -13.43 -2.08
C ASN A 33 3.26 -13.92 -1.63
N THR A 34 3.24 -14.79 -0.62
CA THR A 34 4.41 -15.49 -0.09
C THR A 34 4.69 -16.81 -0.82
N ALA A 35 3.77 -17.27 -1.67
CA ALA A 35 3.89 -18.52 -2.43
C ALA A 35 4.71 -18.36 -3.72
N ASP A 36 4.65 -17.18 -4.33
CA ASP A 36 5.38 -16.80 -5.55
C ASP A 36 5.83 -15.33 -5.43
N PRO A 37 6.76 -14.98 -4.53
CA PRO A 37 7.27 -13.62 -4.44
C PRO A 37 8.33 -13.34 -5.53
N PRO A 38 8.56 -12.07 -5.91
CA PRO A 38 9.69 -11.68 -6.75
C PRO A 38 11.05 -12.09 -6.16
N ASP A 39 12.05 -12.34 -7.01
CA ASP A 39 13.36 -12.90 -6.63
C ASP A 39 14.07 -12.17 -5.46
N ASN A 40 13.81 -10.87 -5.26
CA ASN A 40 14.42 -10.03 -4.23
C ASN A 40 13.51 -9.72 -3.04
N LEU A 41 12.31 -10.28 -3.01
CA LEU A 41 11.28 -10.03 -2.00
C LEU A 41 10.85 -11.35 -1.35
N TRP A 42 10.43 -11.29 -0.09
CA TRP A 42 9.89 -12.47 0.61
C TRP A 42 8.36 -12.56 0.54
N THR A 43 7.71 -11.48 0.13
CA THR A 43 6.26 -11.35 -0.09
C THR A 43 6.02 -10.28 -1.14
N ASP A 44 4.94 -10.41 -1.90
CA ASP A 44 4.45 -9.35 -2.78
C ASP A 44 3.07 -8.89 -2.32
N ILE A 45 2.79 -7.60 -2.44
CA ILE A 45 1.56 -7.01 -1.92
C ILE A 45 0.76 -6.49 -3.10
N CYS A 46 -0.48 -6.96 -3.23
CA CYS A 46 -1.43 -6.41 -4.19
C CYS A 46 -1.83 -4.99 -3.77
N VAL A 47 -1.88 -4.05 -4.72
CA VAL A 47 -2.31 -2.67 -4.46
C VAL A 47 -3.72 -2.65 -3.86
N GLY A 48 -4.62 -3.52 -4.32
CA GLY A 48 -5.98 -3.63 -3.78
C GLY A 48 -6.01 -4.04 -2.30
N ASP A 49 -5.13 -4.94 -1.86
CA ASP A 49 -5.06 -5.36 -0.46
C ASP A 49 -4.51 -4.23 0.42
N PHE A 50 -3.50 -3.51 -0.07
CA PHE A 50 -2.98 -2.34 0.63
C PHE A 50 -4.06 -1.25 0.74
N VAL A 51 -4.76 -0.93 -0.35
CA VAL A 51 -5.86 0.04 -0.37
C VAL A 51 -6.98 -0.37 0.59
N GLY A 52 -7.38 -1.64 0.61
CA GLY A 52 -8.41 -2.16 1.51
C GLY A 52 -8.04 -2.03 3.00
N LEU A 53 -6.76 -2.21 3.35
CA LEU A 53 -6.28 -1.90 4.69
C LEU A 53 -6.47 -0.41 5.02
N ILE A 54 -6.09 0.49 4.11
CA ILE A 54 -6.22 1.93 4.34
C ILE A 54 -7.68 2.35 4.44
N GLU A 55 -8.56 1.84 3.58
CA GLU A 55 -10.00 2.08 3.64
C GLU A 55 -10.60 1.67 4.98
N THR A 56 -10.22 0.49 5.48
CA THR A 56 -10.65 0.01 6.80
C THR A 56 -10.20 0.96 7.91
N LEU A 57 -8.92 1.36 7.90
CA LEU A 57 -8.38 2.26 8.92
C LEU A 57 -8.98 3.67 8.87
N VAL A 58 -9.24 4.21 7.67
CA VAL A 58 -9.93 5.49 7.50
C VAL A 58 -11.35 5.40 8.05
N ALA A 59 -12.10 4.36 7.72
CA ALA A 59 -13.47 4.17 8.20
C ALA A 59 -13.53 4.01 9.73
N GLU A 60 -12.57 3.31 10.33
CA GLU A 60 -12.50 3.11 11.78
C GLU A 60 -12.09 4.37 12.55
N GLN A 61 -11.10 5.12 12.04
CA GLN A 61 -10.52 6.28 12.74
C GLN A 61 -11.27 7.59 12.43
N TYR A 62 -11.85 7.69 11.23
CA TYR A 62 -12.51 8.88 10.70
C TYR A 62 -13.80 8.52 9.93
N PRO A 63 -14.84 7.98 10.58
CA PRO A 63 -16.04 7.46 9.91
C PRO A 63 -16.83 8.49 9.09
N GLU A 64 -16.66 9.78 9.36
CA GLU A 64 -17.31 10.89 8.63
C GLU A 64 -16.48 11.38 7.43
N ALA A 65 -15.28 10.83 7.21
CA ALA A 65 -14.41 11.23 6.12
C ALA A 65 -14.92 10.66 4.78
N ALA A 66 -15.35 11.54 3.89
CA ALA A 66 -15.66 11.20 2.50
C ALA A 66 -14.42 11.42 1.63
N VAL A 67 -13.51 10.44 1.61
CA VAL A 67 -12.25 10.49 0.85
C VAL A 67 -12.15 9.35 -0.15
N ASP A 68 -11.57 9.63 -1.31
CA ASP A 68 -11.20 8.62 -2.29
C ASP A 68 -9.83 8.04 -1.92
N VAL A 69 -9.84 6.90 -1.23
CA VAL A 69 -8.62 6.27 -0.70
C VAL A 69 -7.74 5.77 -1.83
N PHE A 70 -8.31 5.14 -2.86
CA PHE A 70 -7.53 4.65 -3.98
C PHE A 70 -6.83 5.78 -4.72
N ALA A 71 -7.52 6.88 -5.02
CA ALA A 71 -6.89 8.03 -5.67
C ALA A 71 -5.73 8.60 -4.85
N GLY A 72 -5.87 8.67 -3.52
CA GLY A 72 -4.81 9.15 -2.64
C GLY A 72 -3.62 8.19 -2.55
N VAL A 73 -3.87 6.89 -2.35
CA VAL A 73 -2.83 5.86 -2.33
C VAL A 73 -2.09 5.79 -3.66
N ARG A 74 -2.81 5.91 -4.79
CA ARG A 74 -2.22 5.93 -6.13
C ARG A 74 -1.21 7.06 -6.29
N LEU A 75 -1.53 8.27 -5.84
CA LEU A 75 -0.60 9.40 -5.87
C LEU A 75 0.66 9.13 -5.04
N ASP A 76 0.51 8.52 -3.87
CA ASP A 76 1.66 8.20 -3.01
C ASP A 76 2.54 7.10 -3.62
N ILE A 77 1.96 6.10 -4.29
CA ILE A 77 2.68 5.06 -5.03
C ILE A 77 3.46 5.68 -6.19
N MET A 78 2.82 6.53 -7.01
CA MET A 78 3.49 7.22 -8.12
C MET A 78 4.69 8.05 -7.64
N ASP A 79 4.50 8.80 -6.55
CA ASP A 79 5.57 9.61 -5.97
C ASP A 79 6.70 8.76 -5.38
N CYS A 80 6.39 7.63 -4.73
CA CYS A 80 7.38 6.75 -4.14
C CYS A 80 8.18 5.98 -5.18
N LEU A 81 7.51 5.39 -6.17
CA LEU A 81 8.09 4.44 -7.10
C LEU A 81 8.44 5.07 -8.47
N GLN A 82 8.06 6.33 -8.69
CA GLN A 82 8.30 7.06 -9.94
C GLN A 82 7.68 6.34 -11.16
N VAL A 83 6.49 5.75 -10.95
CA VAL A 83 5.69 5.05 -11.95
C VAL A 83 4.55 5.94 -12.47
N GLU A 84 4.03 5.60 -13.64
CA GLU A 84 2.93 6.33 -14.28
C GLU A 84 1.56 5.95 -13.70
N GLU A 85 0.59 6.85 -13.83
CA GLU A 85 -0.76 6.66 -13.25
C GLU A 85 -1.46 5.39 -13.76
N GLN A 86 -1.29 5.06 -15.05
CA GLN A 86 -1.90 3.87 -15.65
C GLN A 86 -1.30 2.54 -15.18
N GLU A 87 -0.10 2.57 -14.56
CA GLU A 87 0.55 1.37 -14.03
C GLU A 87 -0.04 1.00 -12.66
N VAL A 88 -0.57 1.98 -11.93
CA VAL A 88 -1.12 1.78 -10.59
C VAL A 88 -2.61 1.41 -10.66
N THR A 89 -2.86 0.11 -10.76
CA THR A 89 -4.21 -0.49 -10.73
C THR A 89 -4.42 -1.30 -9.45
N LEU A 90 -5.68 -1.62 -9.10
CA LEU A 90 -5.99 -2.41 -7.91
C LEU A 90 -5.48 -3.86 -7.98
N ASP A 91 -5.24 -4.38 -9.18
CA ASP A 91 -4.71 -5.71 -9.45
C ASP A 91 -3.18 -5.73 -9.65
N ALA A 92 -2.53 -4.56 -9.67
CA ALA A 92 -1.08 -4.46 -9.73
C ALA A 92 -0.43 -4.92 -8.42
N TRP A 93 0.75 -5.48 -8.54
CA TRP A 93 1.58 -5.91 -7.42
C TRP A 93 2.71 -4.91 -7.17
N LEU A 94 2.86 -4.48 -5.92
CA LEU A 94 3.85 -3.47 -5.55
C LEU A 94 5.27 -3.89 -5.93
N GLY A 95 5.63 -5.15 -5.74
CA GLY A 95 6.95 -5.68 -6.06
C GLY A 95 7.16 -5.93 -7.55
N ARG A 96 6.45 -6.91 -8.13
CA ARG A 96 6.70 -7.33 -9.53
C ARG A 96 6.29 -6.32 -10.60
N ASP A 97 5.20 -5.60 -10.40
CA ASP A 97 4.65 -4.71 -11.44
C ASP A 97 5.18 -3.29 -11.28
N LEU A 98 5.32 -2.84 -10.02
CA LEU A 98 5.65 -1.44 -9.70
C LEU A 98 7.08 -1.24 -9.19
N GLY A 99 7.84 -2.33 -9.01
CA GLY A 99 9.26 -2.27 -8.69
C GLY A 99 9.60 -1.87 -7.26
N MET A 100 8.68 -2.05 -6.29
CA MET A 100 8.93 -1.78 -4.88
C MET A 100 10.02 -2.71 -4.32
N GLU A 101 11.07 -2.14 -3.71
CA GLU A 101 12.22 -2.92 -3.19
C GLU A 101 12.19 -3.26 -1.71
#